data_AF-A0AAD5J0S3-F1
#
_entry.id   AF-A0AAD5J0S3-F1
#
_cell.length_a   1.000
_cell.length_b   1.000
_cell.length_c   1.000
_cell.angle_alpha   90.00
_cell.angle_beta   90.00
_cell.angle_gamma   90.00
#
_symmetry.space_group_name_H-M   'P 1'
#
loop_
_entity.id
_entity.type
_entity.pdbx_description
1 polymer ?
#
loop_
_entity_poly.entity_id
_entity_poly.type
_entity_poly.pdbx_seq_one_letter_code
_entity_poly.pdbx_strand_id
1 'polypeptide(L)'
;MRDAQEGNRKGKVMTDYSNWSIEESKMLLQLMVDAASRGCRDANGMLSKAIVESRILPILNEKLGCQKTHNTYISRLKFFKRCVITLGLGGMKHKEVHCS
;
A
#
# COMPACT_ATOMS: atom_id res chain seq x y z
N MET A 1 -1.28 31.45 -39.02
CA MET A 1 -1.30 30.00 -39.31
C MET A 1 -1.09 29.33 -37.95
N ARG A 2 -2.14 28.88 -37.24
CA ARG A 2 -2.70 27.49 -37.22
C ARG A 2 -1.62 26.41 -37.20
N ASP A 3 -1.60 25.34 -36.39
CA ASP A 3 -2.28 24.86 -35.17
C ASP A 3 -1.70 23.43 -34.93
N ALA A 4 -1.99 22.83 -33.77
CA ALA A 4 -1.88 21.40 -33.37
C ALA A 4 -0.50 20.94 -32.85
N GLN A 5 -0.29 20.68 -31.54
CA GLN A 5 -0.98 19.83 -30.55
C GLN A 5 -0.67 18.32 -30.68
N GLU A 6 0.24 17.85 -29.83
CA GLU A 6 0.27 16.47 -29.31
C GLU A 6 0.71 16.60 -27.83
N GLY A 7 -0.20 16.63 -26.87
CA GLY A 7 -1.02 15.49 -26.49
C GLY A 7 -0.39 14.65 -25.38
N ASN A 8 0.46 15.20 -24.49
CA ASN A 8 0.96 14.43 -23.36
C ASN A 8 -0.07 14.38 -22.24
N ARG A 9 -0.74 13.23 -22.18
CA ARG A 9 -1.84 12.86 -21.30
C ARG A 9 -1.50 13.24 -19.86
N LYS A 10 -2.22 14.26 -19.38
CA LYS A 10 -2.43 14.61 -17.97
C LYS A 10 -3.14 13.44 -17.28
N GLY A 11 -2.41 12.35 -17.10
CA GLY A 11 -2.83 11.17 -16.37
C GLY A 11 -2.87 11.57 -14.91
N LYS A 12 -4.04 12.06 -14.50
CA LYS A 12 -4.53 12.22 -13.12
C LYS A 12 -3.39 12.12 -12.10
N VAL A 13 -2.84 13.27 -11.72
CA VAL A 13 -2.09 13.42 -10.46
C VAL A 13 -2.88 12.62 -9.43
N MET A 14 -2.36 11.46 -9.05
CA MET A 14 -2.94 10.66 -7.98
C MET A 14 -2.57 11.41 -6.72
N THR A 15 -3.38 12.44 -6.45
CA THR A 15 -3.36 13.29 -5.29
C THR A 15 -3.04 12.45 -4.06
N ASP A 16 -1.82 12.61 -3.55
CA ASP A 16 -1.41 12.55 -2.15
C ASP A 16 -2.16 11.58 -1.22
N TYR A 17 -2.49 10.36 -1.66
CA TYR A 17 -2.99 9.31 -0.78
C TYR A 17 -1.80 8.69 -0.03
N SER A 18 -1.22 9.47 0.90
CA SER A 18 -0.10 9.11 1.77
C SER A 18 0.98 8.32 1.05
N ASN A 19 1.94 9.00 0.41
CA ASN A 19 3.04 8.39 -0.33
C ASN A 19 3.66 7.22 0.47
N TRP A 20 3.38 5.99 0.05
CA TRP A 20 3.98 4.77 0.61
C TRP A 20 5.11 4.37 -0.31
N SER A 21 6.36 4.52 0.17
CA SER A 21 7.53 3.98 -0.48
C SER A 21 7.42 2.45 -0.63
N ILE A 22 8.15 1.92 -1.60
CA ILE A 22 8.30 0.48 -1.82
C ILE A 22 8.86 -0.20 -0.57
N GLU A 23 9.82 0.45 0.09
CA GLU A 23 10.44 -0.04 1.32
C GLU A 23 9.43 -0.09 2.47
N GLU A 24 8.66 0.99 2.66
CA GLU A 24 7.59 1.06 3.66
C GLU A 24 6.53 -0.01 3.42
N SER A 25 6.17 -0.22 2.15
CA SER A 25 5.17 -1.20 1.74
C SER A 25 5.64 -2.64 1.95
N LYS A 26 6.91 -2.93 1.60
CA LYS A 26 7.52 -4.25 1.79
C LYS A 26 7.64 -4.57 3.27
N MET A 27 8.13 -3.63 4.06
CA MET A 27 8.27 -3.81 5.50
C MET A 27 6.90 -3.97 6.18
N LEU A 28 5.90 -3.17 5.79
CA LEU A 28 4.54 -3.34 6.28
C LEU A 28 4.01 -4.75 5.98
N LEU A 29 4.20 -5.25 4.76
CA LEU A 29 3.77 -6.59 4.37
C LEU A 29 4.46 -7.68 5.21
N GLN A 30 5.77 -7.57 5.42
CA GLN A 30 6.52 -8.51 6.26
C GLN A 30 6.00 -8.53 7.71
N LEU A 31 5.78 -7.35 8.31
CA LEU A 31 5.25 -7.23 9.66
C LEU A 31 3.83 -7.81 9.78
N MET A 32 3.00 -7.60 8.76
CA MET A 32 1.66 -8.19 8.72
C MET A 32 1.71 -9.72 8.64
N VAL A 33 2.62 -10.29 7.85
CA VAL A 33 2.79 -11.75 7.73
C VAL A 33 3.31 -12.34 9.04
N ASP A 34 4.28 -11.71 9.71
CA ASP A 34 4.76 -12.15 11.03
C ASP A 34 3.67 -12.06 12.11
N ALA A 35 2.90 -10.97 12.16
CA ALA A 35 1.78 -10.87 13.10
C ALA A 35 0.70 -11.94 12.81
N ALA A 36 0.43 -12.20 11.53
CA ALA A 36 -0.51 -13.22 11.12
C ALA A 36 -0.05 -14.65 11.45
N SER A 37 1.23 -14.96 11.28
CA SER A 37 1.79 -16.28 11.61
C SER A 37 1.77 -16.57 13.11
N ARG A 38 1.77 -15.52 13.95
CA ARG A 38 1.62 -15.61 15.41
C ARG A 38 0.18 -15.69 15.89
N GLY A 39 -0.78 -15.81 14.98
CA GLY A 39 -2.21 -15.94 15.33
C GLY A 39 -2.89 -14.64 15.73
N CYS A 40 -2.30 -13.45 15.45
CA CYS A 40 -2.90 -12.16 15.80
C CYS A 40 -4.08 -11.74 14.88
N ARG A 41 -4.77 -12.71 14.27
CA ARG A 41 -5.91 -12.46 13.37
C ARG A 41 -7.19 -12.44 14.18
N ASP A 42 -8.01 -11.43 13.91
CA ASP A 42 -9.37 -11.30 14.43
C ASP A 42 -10.35 -12.26 13.73
N ALA A 43 -11.61 -12.32 14.18
CA ALA A 43 -12.67 -13.15 13.58
C ALA A 43 -12.85 -12.91 12.08
N ASN A 44 -12.55 -11.68 11.61
CA ASN A 44 -12.58 -11.32 10.19
C ASN A 44 -11.31 -11.70 9.41
N GLY A 45 -10.38 -12.45 10.01
CA GLY A 45 -9.09 -12.82 9.44
C GLY A 45 -8.12 -11.64 9.28
N MET A 46 -8.46 -10.47 9.83
CA MET A 46 -7.66 -9.25 9.76
C MET A 46 -6.92 -8.99 11.07
N LEU A 47 -5.79 -8.29 11.02
CA LEU A 47 -5.10 -7.86 12.24
C LEU A 47 -5.95 -6.81 12.96
N SER A 48 -6.22 -7.02 14.24
CA SER A 48 -6.99 -6.08 15.06
C SER A 48 -6.28 -4.73 15.15
N LYS A 49 -7.04 -3.63 15.22
CA LYS A 49 -6.50 -2.26 15.33
C LYS A 49 -5.44 -2.14 16.42
N ALA A 50 -5.67 -2.74 17.59
CA ALA A 50 -4.74 -2.73 18.71
C ALA A 50 -3.36 -3.32 18.36
N ILE A 51 -3.32 -4.42 17.59
CA ILE A 51 -2.06 -5.04 17.15
C ILE A 51 -1.34 -4.15 16.13
N VAL A 52 -2.10 -3.53 15.24
CA VAL A 52 -1.55 -2.60 14.25
C VAL A 52 -0.87 -1.42 14.94
N GLU A 53 -1.56 -0.79 15.89
CA GLU A 53 -1.07 0.38 16.60
C GLU A 53 0.04 0.06 17.62
N SER A 54 -0.03 -1.10 18.28
CA SER A 54 0.95 -1.47 19.31
C SER A 54 2.19 -2.17 18.77
N ARG A 55 2.11 -2.85 17.61
CA ARG A 55 3.21 -3.70 17.11
C ARG A 55 3.68 -3.33 15.72
N ILE A 56 2.78 -3.08 14.78
CA ILE A 56 3.16 -2.87 13.37
C ILE A 56 3.67 -1.44 13.15
N LEU A 57 2.85 -0.44 13.52
CA LEU A 57 3.17 0.96 13.29
C LEU A 57 4.43 1.42 14.05
N PRO A 58 4.67 1.05 15.31
CA PRO A 58 5.88 1.47 16.02
C PRO A 58 7.15 0.96 15.37
N ILE A 59 7.19 -0.33 15.00
CA ILE A 59 8.35 -0.93 14.34
C ILE A 59 8.59 -0.31 12.96
N LEU A 60 7.53 -0.08 12.19
CA LEU A 60 7.64 0.55 10.87
C LEU A 60 8.15 2.00 10.97
N ASN A 61 7.60 2.77 11.90
CA ASN A 61 7.92 4.18 12.10
C ASN A 61 9.35 4.35 12.62
N GLU A 62 9.78 3.50 13.56
CA GLU A 62 11.14 3.50 14.10
C GLU A 62 12.17 3.16 13.01
N LYS A 63 11.94 2.09 12.24
CA LYS A 63 12.92 1.62 11.24
C LYS A 63 13.08 2.55 10.05
N LEU A 64 12.01 3.19 9.61
CA LEU A 64 12.00 4.02 8.39
C LEU A 64 11.95 5.52 8.70
N GLY A 65 11.97 5.91 9.97
CA GLY A 65 11.87 7.32 10.38
C GLY A 65 10.57 7.99 9.94
N CYS A 66 9.49 7.21 9.81
CA CYS A 66 8.21 7.66 9.27
C CYS A 66 7.15 7.83 10.35
N GLN A 67 6.06 8.54 10.04
CA GLN A 67 4.91 8.71 10.94
C GLN A 67 3.64 8.19 10.28
N LYS A 68 3.50 6.86 10.22
CA LYS A 68 2.28 6.21 9.75
C LYS A 68 1.30 6.05 10.91
N THR A 69 0.02 6.26 10.60
CA THR A 69 -1.10 6.12 11.54
C THR A 69 -1.98 4.95 11.13
N HIS A 70 -2.92 4.57 11.99
CA HIS A 70 -3.88 3.52 11.65
C HIS A 70 -4.66 3.86 10.35
N ASN A 71 -4.98 5.13 10.11
CA ASN A 71 -5.71 5.53 8.90
C ASN A 71 -4.87 5.35 7.62
N THR A 72 -3.57 5.63 7.66
CA THR A 72 -2.68 5.41 6.51
C THR A 72 -2.50 3.91 6.24
N TYR A 73 -2.48 3.08 7.28
CA TYR A 73 -2.49 1.63 7.18
C TYR A 73 -3.76 1.10 6.49
N ILE A 74 -4.95 1.54 6.91
CA ILE A 74 -6.22 1.11 6.29
C ILE A 74 -6.25 1.47 4.79
N SER A 75 -5.78 2.66 4.44
CA SER A 75 -5.65 3.07 3.03
C SER A 75 -4.72 2.13 2.25
N ARG A 76 -3.60 1.72 2.86
CA ARG A 76 -2.67 0.77 2.22
C ARG A 76 -3.24 -0.64 2.11
N LEU A 77 -4.02 -1.10 3.09
CA LEU A 77 -4.73 -2.37 3.00
C LEU A 77 -5.74 -2.40 1.85
N LYS A 78 -6.48 -1.31 1.61
CA LYS A 78 -7.39 -1.20 0.47
C LYS A 78 -6.62 -1.34 -0.84
N PHE A 79 -5.43 -0.75 -0.93
CA PHE A 79 -4.54 -0.90 -2.07
C PHE A 79 -4.10 -2.36 -2.24
N PHE A 80 -3.62 -3.03 -1.18
CA PHE A 80 -3.22 -4.43 -1.26
C PHE A 80 -4.37 -5.35 -1.69
N LYS A 81 -5.57 -5.19 -1.11
CA LYS A 81 -6.76 -5.95 -1.52
C LYS A 81 -7.06 -5.72 -3.00
N ARG A 82 -7.03 -4.47 -3.47
CA ARG A 82 -7.24 -4.15 -4.89
C ARG A 82 -6.20 -4.82 -5.77
N CYS A 83 -4.92 -4.72 -5.45
CA CYS A 83 -3.84 -5.34 -6.21
C CYS A 83 -3.98 -6.87 -6.29
N VAL A 84 -4.22 -7.54 -5.16
CA VAL A 84 -4.39 -9.00 -5.11
C VAL A 84 -5.61 -9.46 -5.92
N ILE A 85 -6.74 -8.76 -5.79
CA ILE A 85 -7.97 -9.10 -6.52
C ILE A 85 -7.80 -8.84 -8.03
N THR A 86 -7.15 -7.74 -8.44
CA THR A 86 -6.91 -7.45 -9.86
C THR A 86 -5.95 -8.44 -10.51
N LEU A 87 -4.97 -8.97 -9.77
CA LEU A 87 -4.03 -9.97 -10.28
C LEU A 87 -4.65 -11.37 -10.36
N GLY A 88 -5.67 -11.66 -9.55
CA GLY A 88 -6.36 -12.95 -9.52
C GLY A 88 -7.45 -13.16 -10.59
N LEU A 89 -7.89 -12.12 -11.31
CA LEU A 89 -9.06 -12.20 -12.21
C LEU A 89 -8.83 -11.77 -13.67
N GLY A 90 -7.62 -11.38 -14.09
CA GLY A 90 -7.43 -10.98 -15.49
C GLY A 90 -5.99 -10.70 -15.85
N GLY A 91 -5.53 -11.40 -16.88
CA GLY A 91 -4.15 -11.44 -17.34
C GLY A 91 -3.42 -10.10 -17.37
N MET A 92 -2.14 -10.19 -16.96
CA MET A 92 -1.04 -9.29 -17.25
C MET A 92 -1.34 -8.33 -18.40
N LYS A 93 -1.82 -7.13 -18.06
CA LYS A 93 -1.56 -5.95 -18.87
C LYS A 93 -0.33 -5.32 -18.24
N HIS A 94 0.79 -5.65 -18.86
CA HIS A 94 2.10 -5.07 -18.67
C HIS A 94 1.96 -3.55 -18.54
N LYS A 95 1.88 -3.06 -17.30
CA LYS A 95 2.13 -1.67 -16.99
C LYS A 95 3.18 -1.69 -15.90
N GLU A 96 4.40 -1.89 -16.40
CA GLU A 96 5.67 -1.46 -15.84
C GLU A 96 5.48 -0.80 -14.49
N VAL A 97 5.58 -1.63 -13.45
CA VAL A 97 5.81 -1.20 -12.08
C VAL A 97 7.21 -0.62 -12.06
N HIS A 98 7.35 0.62 -12.51
CA HIS A 98 8.57 1.35 -12.29
C HIS A 98 8.58 1.78 -10.83
N CYS A 99 9.24 0.95 -10.03
CA CYS A 99 9.77 1.35 -8.74
C CYS A 99 10.80 2.46 -8.96
N SER A 100 10.46 3.69 -8.59
CA SER A 100 11.40 4.79 -8.35
C SER A 100 10.85 5.65 -7.23
#